data_AF-A0A926XCB2-F1
#
_entry.id   AF-A0A926XCB2-F1
#
_cell.length_a   1.000
_cell.length_b   1.000
_cell.length_c   1.000
_cell.angle_alpha   90.00
_cell.angle_beta   90.00
_cell.angle_gamma   90.00
#
_symmetry.space_group_name_H-M   'P 1'
#
loop_
_entity.id
_entity.type
_entity.pdbx_description
1 polymer ?
#
loop_
_entity_poly.entity_id
_entity_poly.type
_entity_poly.pdbx_seq_one_letter_code
_entity_poly.pdbx_strand_id
1 'polypeptide(L)' 'MGESKRRKEALKEKYGQDTYILPWVPITKTQAQQFVKISGQGAWYGIGFLILFWITIRFIGPSFGWWQVVN' A
#
# COMPACT_ATOMS: atom_id res chain seq x y z
N MET A 1 39.66 -2.62 2.94
CA MET A 1 38.35 -1.90 2.98
C MET A 1 37.82 -1.46 1.60
N GLY A 2 38.43 -1.85 0.46
CA GLY A 2 38.04 -1.40 -0.89
C GLY A 2 37.23 -2.39 -1.74
N GLU A 3 37.21 -3.69 -1.37
CA GLU A 3 36.43 -4.74 -2.06
C GLU A 3 34.93 -4.44 -2.12
N SER A 4 34.38 -3.91 -1.03
CA SER A 4 32.95 -3.58 -0.92
C SER A 4 32.54 -2.40 -1.81
N LYS A 5 33.47 -1.48 -2.10
CA LYS A 5 33.24 -0.36 -3.02
C LYS A 5 33.33 -0.81 -4.48
N ARG A 6 34.33 -1.62 -4.84
CA ARG A 6 34.46 -2.19 -6.21
C ARG A 6 33.30 -3.11 -6.58
N ARG A 7 32.80 -3.90 -5.63
CA ARG A 7 31.60 -4.75 -5.83
C ARG A 7 30.34 -3.91 -6.07
N LYS A 8 30.21 -2.76 -5.40
CA LYS A 8 29.10 -1.82 -5.63
C LYS A 8 29.17 -1.13 -6.99
N GLU A 9 30.38 -0.82 -7.49
CA GLU A 9 30.58 -0.25 -8.83
C GLU A 9 30.30 -1.25 -9.95
N ALA A 10 30.67 -2.52 -9.79
CA ALA A 10 30.33 -3.57 -10.76
C ALA A 10 28.83 -3.89 -10.81
N LEU A 11 28.09 -3.62 -9.73
CA LEU A 11 26.66 -3.84 -9.62
C LEU A 11 25.81 -2.63 -10.03
N LYS A 12 26.43 -1.49 -10.38
CA LYS A 12 25.76 -0.20 -10.61
C LYS A 12 24.74 -0.23 -11.76
N GLU A 13 25.00 -0.99 -12.83
CA GLU A 13 24.05 -1.19 -13.94
C GLU A 13 22.89 -2.14 -13.61
N LYS A 14 23.07 -3.04 -12.63
CA LYS A 14 22.02 -3.94 -12.12
C LYS A 14 21.28 -3.36 -10.91
N TYR A 15 21.75 -2.24 -10.37
CA TYR A 15 21.17 -1.57 -9.22
C TYR A 15 19.99 -0.71 -9.68
N GLY A 16 18.83 -1.34 -9.83
CA GLY A 16 17.61 -0.67 -10.29
C GLY A 16 17.01 -1.27 -11.56
N GLN A 17 17.65 -2.26 -12.18
CA GLN A 17 16.95 -3.10 -13.17
C GLN A 17 15.99 -4.02 -12.43
N ASP A 18 14.75 -4.09 -12.90
CA ASP A 18 13.64 -4.86 -12.35
C ASP A 18 14.01 -6.35 -12.18
N THR A 19 14.64 -6.66 -11.05
CA THR A 19 15.13 -7.99 -10.73
C THR A 19 13.95 -8.93 -10.50
N TYR A 20 13.47 -9.60 -11.55
CA TYR A 20 12.53 -10.72 -11.39
C TYR A 20 12.86 -11.51 -10.13
N ILE A 21 11.91 -11.58 -9.19
CA ILE A 21 12.15 -12.09 -7.83
C ILE A 21 12.59 -13.56 -7.89
N LEU A 22 12.12 -14.26 -8.93
CA LEU A 22 12.42 -15.65 -9.28
C LEU A 22 12.47 -15.77 -10.82
N PRO A 23 13.48 -16.41 -11.42
CA PRO A 23 13.65 -16.50 -12.87
C PRO A 23 12.60 -17.35 -13.60
N TRP A 24 11.83 -18.17 -12.88
CA TRP A 24 10.81 -19.07 -13.45
C TRP A 24 9.37 -18.53 -13.38
N VAL A 25 9.14 -17.41 -12.66
CA VAL A 25 7.83 -16.77 -12.59
C VAL A 25 7.95 -15.37 -13.16
N PRO A 26 7.18 -15.02 -14.21
CA PRO A 26 7.19 -13.68 -14.78
C PRO A 26 6.39 -12.71 -13.90
N ILE A 27 6.79 -12.53 -12.62
CA ILE A 27 6.36 -11.42 -11.77
C ILE A 27 7.53 -10.42 -11.68
N THR A 28 7.40 -9.30 -12.40
CA THR A 28 8.37 -8.21 -12.31
C THR A 28 8.28 -7.59 -10.91
N LYS A 29 9.43 -7.22 -10.32
CA LYS A 29 9.45 -6.48 -9.04
C LYS A 29 8.60 -5.22 -9.12
N THR A 30 8.56 -4.58 -10.28
CA THR A 30 7.75 -3.40 -10.58
C THR A 30 6.27 -3.65 -10.37
N GLN A 31 5.71 -4.76 -10.89
CA GLN A 31 4.30 -5.11 -10.69
C GLN A 31 3.97 -5.37 -9.22
N ALA A 32 4.83 -6.12 -8.51
CA ALA A 32 4.65 -6.38 -7.09
C ALA A 32 4.72 -5.09 -6.25
N GLN A 33 5.67 -4.19 -6.55
CA GLN A 33 5.78 -2.91 -5.86
C GLN A 33 4.58 -1.99 -6.15
N GLN A 34 4.11 -1.95 -7.39
CA GLN A 34 2.91 -1.21 -7.75
C GLN A 34 1.67 -1.75 -7.04
N PHE A 35 1.51 -3.08 -6.97
CA PHE A 35 0.41 -3.72 -6.26
C PHE A 35 0.43 -3.40 -4.76
N VAL A 36 1.60 -3.50 -4.10
CA VAL A 36 1.73 -3.16 -2.68
C VAL A 36 1.49 -1.67 -2.45
N LYS A 37 1.94 -0.80 -3.36
CA LYS A 37 1.70 0.64 -3.28
C LYS A 37 0.20 0.97 -3.36
N ILE A 38 -0.50 0.42 -4.36
CA ILE A 38 -1.94 0.63 -4.55
C ILE A 38 -2.73 0.03 -3.39
N SER A 39 -2.38 -1.18 -2.95
CA SER A 39 -3.07 -1.85 -1.83
C SER A 39 -2.83 -1.11 -0.50
N GLY A 40 -1.62 -0.62 -0.26
CA GLY A 40 -1.30 0.18 0.92
C GLY A 40 -2.04 1.51 0.94
N GLN A 41 -2.13 2.20 -0.20
CA GLN A 41 -2.95 3.40 -0.34
C GLN A 41 -4.44 3.09 -0.17
N GLY A 42 -4.92 2.02 -0.79
CA GLY A 42 -6.31 1.54 -0.69
C GLY A 42 -6.73 1.18 0.74
N ALA A 43 -5.83 0.58 1.52
CA ALA A 43 -6.08 0.28 2.92
C ALA A 43 -6.33 1.56 3.74
N TRP A 44 -5.57 2.62 3.48
CA TRP A 44 -5.78 3.92 4.12
C TRP A 44 -7.14 4.54 3.75
N TYR A 45 -7.54 4.44 2.49
CA TYR A 45 -8.88 4.86 2.06
C TYR A 45 -9.97 4.02 2.72
N GLY A 46 -9.78 2.71 2.87
CA GLY A 46 -10.73 1.82 3.53
C GLY A 46 -10.94 2.17 5.01
N ILE A 47 -9.85 2.47 5.73
CA ILE A 47 -9.93 2.94 7.13
C ILE A 47 -10.66 4.29 7.19
N GLY A 48 -10.29 5.23 6.33
CA GLY A 48 -10.95 6.54 6.27
C GLY A 48 -12.45 6.41 5.99
N PHE A 49 -12.83 5.53 5.06
CA PHE A 49 -14.22 5.27 4.71
C PHE A 49 -15.00 4.62 5.86
N LEU A 50 -14.41 3.65 6.56
CA LEU A 50 -14.99 3.03 7.75
C LEU A 50 -15.30 4.07 8.83
N ILE A 51 -14.35 4.97 9.12
CA ILE A 51 -14.54 6.04 10.09
C ILE A 51 -15.64 7.00 9.63
N LEU A 52 -15.60 7.44 8.37
CA LEU A 52 -16.59 8.35 7.81
C LEU A 52 -18.01 7.75 7.87
N PHE A 53 -18.13 6.47 7.52
CA PHE A 53 -19.39 5.74 7.57
C PHE A 53 -19.90 5.59 9.00
N TRP A 54 -19.01 5.25 9.94
CA TRP A 54 -19.34 5.18 11.37
C TRP A 54 -19.85 6.53 11.90
N ILE A 55 -19.18 7.64 11.57
CA ILE A 55 -19.62 8.99 11.95
C ILE A 55 -20.98 9.32 11.32
N THR A 56 -21.15 9.01 10.04
CA THR A 56 -22.41 9.22 9.33
C THR A 56 -23.56 8.48 10.03
N ILE A 57 -23.35 7.22 10.38
CA ILE A 57 -24.36 6.44 11.09
C ILE A 57 -24.64 7.00 12.48
N ARG A 58 -23.59 7.39 13.22
CA ARG A 58 -23.70 7.75 14.63
C ARG A 58 -24.20 9.16 14.87
N PHE A 59 -23.93 10.08 13.95
CA PHE A 59 -24.25 11.51 14.08
C PHE A 59 -25.29 11.96 13.07
N ILE A 60 -25.08 11.71 11.78
CA ILE A 60 -25.99 12.19 10.72
C ILE A 60 -27.34 11.46 10.84
N GLY A 61 -27.34 10.13 11.00
CA GLY A 61 -28.58 9.36 11.19
C GLY A 61 -29.47 9.90 12.31
N PRO A 62 -28.96 10.05 13.55
CA PRO A 62 -29.74 10.62 14.66
C PRO A 62 -30.09 12.09 14.51
N SER A 63 -29.20 12.93 13.98
CA SER A 63 -29.47 14.36 13.76
C SER A 63 -30.56 14.60 12.72
N PHE A 64 -30.66 13.74 11.70
CA PHE A 64 -31.73 13.78 10.71
C PHE A 64 -32.98 12.96 11.13
N GLY A 65 -32.95 12.32 12.30
CA GLY A 65 -34.09 11.55 12.84
C GLY A 65 -34.33 10.21 12.16
N TRP A 66 -33.38 9.67 11.39
CA TRP A 66 -33.53 8.38 10.70
C TRP A 66 -33.53 7.19 11.66
N TRP A 67 -32.84 7.28 12.79
CA TRP A 67 -32.93 6.33 13.90
C TRP A 67 -32.42 6.97 15.20
N GLN A 68 -32.84 6.42 16.34
CA GLN A 68 -32.39 6.84 17.66
C GLN A 68 -31.29 5.90 18.14
N VAL A 69 -30.19 6.44 18.65
CA VAL A 69 -29.22 5.59 19.36
C VAL A 69 -29.70 5.43 20.78
N VAL A 70 -30.46 4.37 20.99
CA VAL A 70 -30.85 3.88 22.32
C VAL A 70 -29.64 3.21 22.95
N ASN A 71 -29.35 3.59 24.19
CA ASN A 71 -28.24 3.10 25.00
C ASN A 71 -28.76 2.15 26.08
#